data_AF-A0A7V8YN24-F1
#
_entry.id   AF-A0A7V8YN24-F1
#
_cell.length_a   1.000
_cell.length_b   1.000
_cell.length_c   1.000
_cell.angle_alpha   90.00
_cell.angle_beta   90.00
_cell.angle_gamma   90.00
#
_symmetry.space_group_name_H-M   'P 1'
#
loop_
_entity.id
_entity.type
_entity.pdbx_description
1 polymer ?
#
loop_
_entity_poly.entity_id
_entity_poly.type
_entity_poly.pdbx_seq_one_letter_code
_entity_poly.pdbx_strand_id
1 'polypeptide(L)' 'FLPPPALCTDNGAMIAATAWWRLRADGPTPLDAGADPNLRLPSVA' A
#
# COMPACT_ATOMS: atom_id res chain seq x y z
N PHE A 1 -18.80 -3.95 -8.16
CA PHE A 1 -18.41 -4.72 -6.95
C PHE A 1 -18.21 -3.74 -5.82
N LEU A 2 -18.75 -4.00 -4.62
CA LEU A 2 -18.56 -3.16 -3.43
C LEU A 2 -17.84 -3.99 -2.36
N PRO A 3 -16.76 -3.49 -1.74
CA PRO A 3 -16.10 -4.20 -0.65
C PRO A 3 -17.03 -4.37 0.57
N PRO A 4 -16.86 -5.43 1.37
CA PRO A 4 -17.51 -5.53 2.68
C PRO A 4 -17.21 -4.28 3.53
N PRO A 5 -18.17 -3.78 4.34
CA PRO A 5 -17.96 -2.58 5.15
C PRO A 5 -16.71 -2.62 6.04
N ALA A 6 -16.32 -3.79 6.53
CA ALA A 6 -15.12 -3.99 7.35
C ALA A 6 -13.80 -3.70 6.60
N LEU A 7 -13.80 -3.73 5.27
CA LEU A 7 -12.65 -3.37 4.45
C LEU A 7 -12.65 -1.90 4.01
N CYS A 8 -13.72 -1.15 4.32
CA CYS A 8 -13.85 0.26 3.95
C CYS A 8 -13.21 1.22 4.98
N THR A 9 -12.88 0.75 6.18
CA THR A 9 -12.07 1.48 7.16
C THR A 9 -10.60 1.11 7.01
N ASP A 10 -9.69 1.93 7.54
CA ASP A 10 -8.26 1.63 7.52
C ASP A 10 -7.97 0.26 8.13
N ASN A 11 -7.26 -0.57 7.36
CA ASN A 11 -6.96 -1.95 7.76
C ASN A 11 -5.65 -2.46 7.16
N GLY A 12 -5.00 -3.39 7.86
CA GLY A 12 -3.74 -3.99 7.41
C GLY A 12 -3.86 -4.87 6.16
N ALA A 13 -5.06 -5.41 5.87
CA ALA A 13 -5.27 -6.25 4.70
C ALA A 13 -5.13 -5.46 3.39
N MET A 14 -5.61 -4.22 3.36
CA MET A 14 -5.41 -3.29 2.23
C MET A 14 -3.92 -3.02 2.00
N ILE A 15 -3.17 -2.75 3.07
CA ILE A 15 -1.72 -2.51 3.00
C ILE A 15 -0.99 -3.74 2.46
N ALA A 16 -1.29 -4.93 3.01
CA ALA A 16 -0.69 -6.18 2.57
C ALA A 16 -1.00 -6.52 1.10
N ALA A 17 -2.24 -6.27 0.66
CA ALA A 17 -2.63 -6.48 -0.73
C ALA A 17 -1.83 -5.58 -1.68
N THR A 18 -1.71 -4.29 -1.39
CA THR A 18 -0.86 -3.35 -2.16
C THR A 18 0.61 -3.77 -2.14
N ALA A 19 1.14 -4.16 -0.97
CA ALA A 19 2.52 -4.57 -0.81
C ALA A 19 2.87 -5.80 -1.65
N TRP A 20 1.95 -6.77 -1.79
CA TRP A 20 2.16 -7.93 -2.66
C TRP A 20 2.41 -7.54 -4.13
N TRP A 21 1.63 -6.60 -4.65
CA TRP A 21 1.81 -6.08 -6.00
C TRP A 21 3.11 -5.29 -6.15
N ARG A 22 3.41 -4.42 -5.18
CA ARG A 22 4.63 -3.61 -5.18
C ARG A 22 5.90 -4.46 -5.05
N LEU A 23 5.90 -5.47 -4.18
CA LEU A 23 7.05 -6.37 -4.01
C LEU A 23 7.41 -7.08 -5.32
N ARG A 24 6.41 -7.48 -6.11
CA ARG A 24 6.64 -8.13 -7.42
C ARG A 24 7.09 -7.15 -8.51
N ALA A 25 6.61 -5.91 -8.48
CA ALA A 25 6.92 -4.90 -9.49
C ALA A 25 8.26 -4.19 -9.21
N ASP A 26 8.47 -3.78 -7.97
CA ASP A 26 9.53 -2.86 -7.55
C ASP A 26 10.61 -3.55 -6.69
N GLY A 27 10.31 -4.73 -6.14
CA GLY A 27 11.17 -5.41 -5.15
C GLY A 27 10.92 -4.93 -3.71
N PRO A 28 11.73 -5.41 -2.75
CA PRO A 28 11.54 -5.07 -1.33
C PRO A 28 12.05 -3.66 -1.01
N THR A 29 11.35 -2.96 -0.12
CA THR A 29 11.86 -1.76 0.52
C THR A 29 13.03 -2.12 1.47
N PRO A 30 14.12 -1.32 1.52
CA PRO A 30 15.20 -1.53 2.48
C PRO A 30 14.72 -1.56 3.95
N LEU A 31 15.38 -2.35 4.79
CA LEU A 31 14.98 -2.52 6.20
C LEU A 31 15.28 -1.30 7.08
N ASP A 32 16.13 -0.39 6.62
CA ASP A 32 16.47 0.88 7.26
C ASP A 32 15.59 2.04 6.78
N ALA A 33 14.61 1.79 5.91
CA ALA A 33 13.69 2.81 5.44
C ALA A 33 12.78 3.32 6.58
N GLY A 34 12.67 4.65 6.68
CA GLY A 34 11.75 5.32 7.60
C GLY A 34 10.35 5.53 7.00
N ALA A 35 9.41 5.93 7.85
CA ALA A 35 8.11 6.40 7.40
C ALA A 35 8.22 7.80 6.77
N ASP A 36 7.50 8.04 5.68
CA ASP A 36 7.29 9.37 5.09
C ASP A 36 5.84 9.83 5.38
N PRO A 37 5.63 10.73 6.37
CA PRO A 37 4.29 11.23 6.73
C PRO A 37 3.58 12.01 5.61
N ASN A 38 4.31 12.46 4.58
CA ASN A 38 3.78 13.27 3.49
C ASN A 38 3.87 12.55 2.13
N LEU A 39 4.04 11.22 2.13
CA LEU A 39 4.14 10.42 0.93
C LEU A 39 2.94 10.67 -0.01
N ARG A 40 3.24 11.10 -1.23
CA ARG A 40 2.22 11.40 -2.24
C ARG A 40 1.96 10.17 -3.11
N LEU A 41 0.71 10.01 -3.54
CA LEU A 41 0.40 9.06 -4.60
C LEU A 41 1.04 9.55 -5.91
N PRO A 42 1.65 8.65 -6.70
CA PRO A 42 2.16 9.02 -8.02
C PRO A 42 1.00 9.48 -8.91
N SER A 43 1.25 10.49 -9.73
CA SER A 43 0.27 10.93 -10.74
C SER A 43 0.09 9.83 -11.79
N VAL A 44 -1.15 9.45 -12.05
CA VAL A 44 -1.50 8.63 -13.22
C VAL A 44 -1.77 9.59 -14.37
N ALA A 45 -1.06 9.43 -15.48
CA ALA A 45 -1.30 10.18 -16.73
C ALA A 45 -2.54 9.66 -17.45
#